data_AF-F8Q2N4-F1
#
_entry.id   AF-F8Q2N4-F1
#
_cell.length_a   1.000
_cell.length_b   1.000
_cell.length_c   1.000
_cell.angle_alpha   90.00
_cell.angle_beta   90.00
_cell.angle_gamma   90.00
#
_symmetry.space_group_name_H-M   'P 1'
#
loop_
_entity.id
_entity.type
_entity.pdbx_description
1 polymer ?
#
loop_
_entity_poly.entity_id
_entity_poly.type
_entity_poly.pdbx_seq_one_letter_code
_entity_poly.pdbx_strand_id
1 'polypeptide(L)' 'QCNAGDVQCCNSVQSSAGAVTSFLVLLGIVLGDVAGLIGLACSPISLIGL' A
#
# COMPACT_ATOMS: atom_id res chain seq x y z
N GLN A 1 -1.42 18.67 -2.59
CA GLN A 1 -1.26 18.31 -1.16
C GLN A 1 -1.57 16.82 -1.06
N CYS A 2 -0.63 15.99 -0.62
CA CYS A 2 -0.92 14.59 -0.28
C CYS A 2 -1.46 14.56 1.14
N ASN A 3 -2.78 14.50 1.28
CA ASN A 3 -3.45 14.43 2.58
C ASN A 3 -3.68 12.97 3.02
N ALA A 4 -2.87 12.04 2.51
CA ALA A 4 -2.70 10.74 3.13
C ALA A 4 -1.90 10.94 4.44
N GLY A 5 -1.94 9.97 5.36
CA GLY A 5 -1.14 10.02 6.59
C GLY A 5 0.38 9.98 6.31
N ASP A 6 1.12 9.29 7.16
CA ASP A 6 2.57 9.17 6.97
C ASP A 6 2.94 8.56 5.60
N VAL A 7 3.96 9.14 4.96
CA VAL A 7 4.52 8.62 3.72
C VAL A 7 5.29 7.32 4.02
N GLN A 8 5.10 6.32 3.19
CA GLN A 8 5.76 5.01 3.33
C GLN A 8 6.65 4.68 2.12
N CYS A 9 7.83 4.15 2.38
CA CYS A 9 8.71 3.59 1.36
C CYS A 9 8.37 2.12 1.15
N CYS A 10 7.81 1.78 0.00
CA CYS A 10 7.42 0.42 -0.33
C CYS A 10 8.40 -0.19 -1.33
N ASN A 11 8.77 -1.46 -1.13
CA ASN A 11 9.64 -2.17 -2.08
C ASN A 11 8.95 -2.38 -3.43
N SER A 12 7.62 -2.50 -3.44
CA SER A 12 6.83 -2.61 -4.66
C SER A 12 5.46 -1.97 -4.46
N VAL A 13 4.94 -1.34 -5.51
CA VAL A 13 3.58 -0.82 -5.59
C VAL A 13 2.83 -1.54 -6.71
N GLN A 14 1.65 -2.06 -6.39
CA GLN A 14 0.82 -2.86 -7.30
C GLN A 14 -0.58 -2.27 -7.38
N SER A 15 -1.24 -2.40 -8.53
CA SER A 15 -2.62 -1.94 -8.69
C SER A 15 -3.59 -2.81 -7.90
N SER A 16 -4.63 -2.20 -7.32
CA SER A 16 -5.68 -2.91 -6.58
C SER A 16 -6.51 -3.89 -7.39
N ALA A 17 -6.46 -3.80 -8.72
CA ALA A 17 -7.08 -4.76 -9.63
C ALA A 17 -6.18 -5.98 -9.97
N GLY A 18 -4.99 -6.08 -9.35
CA GLY A 18 -4.00 -7.11 -9.68
C GLY A 18 -4.04 -8.37 -8.81
N ALA A 19 -3.05 -9.25 -9.02
CA ALA A 19 -2.88 -10.51 -8.27
C ALA A 19 -2.65 -10.33 -6.76
N VAL A 20 -2.35 -9.10 -6.32
CA VAL A 20 -2.22 -8.68 -4.92
C VAL A 20 -3.52 -8.89 -4.11
N THR A 21 -4.68 -8.88 -4.77
CA THR A 21 -5.99 -9.16 -4.15
C THR A 21 -6.05 -10.52 -3.45
N SER A 22 -5.48 -11.56 -4.06
CA SER A 22 -5.40 -12.90 -3.46
C SER A 22 -4.64 -12.90 -2.14
N PHE A 23 -3.57 -12.09 -2.04
CA PHE A 23 -2.77 -11.95 -0.83
C PHE A 23 -3.53 -11.20 0.27
N LEU A 24 -4.26 -10.15 -0.11
CA LEU A 24 -5.10 -9.36 0.79
C LEU A 24 -6.26 -10.18 1.37
N VAL A 25 -6.89 -11.06 0.56
CA VAL A 25 -7.94 -11.99 1.03
C VAL A 25 -7.39 -12.96 2.08
N LEU A 26 -6.18 -13.49 1.88
CA LEU A 26 -5.53 -14.36 2.89
C LEU A 26 -5.27 -13.62 4.21
N LEU A 27 -5.01 -12.33 4.15
CA LEU A 27 -4.84 -11.45 5.30
C LEU A 27 -6.18 -10.97 5.90
N GLY A 28 -7.32 -11.36 5.31
CA GLY A 28 -8.66 -10.90 5.72
C GLY A 28 -8.96 -9.44 5.37
N ILE A 29 -8.18 -8.83 4.49
CA ILE A 29 -8.33 -7.44 4.07
C ILE A 29 -9.27 -7.39 2.87
N VAL A 30 -10.47 -6.85 3.07
CA VAL A 30 -11.45 -6.65 2.00
C VAL A 30 -11.21 -5.29 1.35
N LEU A 31 -10.71 -5.31 0.11
CA LEU A 31 -10.68 -4.11 -0.71
C LEU A 31 -12.09 -3.90 -1.29
N GLY A 32 -12.74 -2.80 -0.89
CA GLY A 32 -13.97 -2.32 -1.52
C GLY A 32 -13.68 -1.67 -2.88
N ASP A 33 -14.42 -0.62 -3.24
CA ASP A 33 -14.20 0.21 -4.45
C ASP A 33 -12.93 1.08 -4.36
N VAL A 34 -11.89 0.59 -3.67
CA VAL A 34 -10.61 1.28 -3.54
C VAL A 34 -9.84 1.09 -4.85
N ALA A 35 -10.12 1.97 -5.81
CA ALA A 35 -9.27 2.16 -6.98
C ALA A 35 -7.99 2.88 -6.54
N GLY A 36 -6.89 2.12 -6.41
CA GLY A 36 -5.64 2.67 -5.90
C GLY A 36 -4.45 1.72 -6.07
N LEU A 37 -3.28 2.19 -5.64
CA LEU A 37 -2.08 1.35 -5.55
C LEU A 37 -1.92 0.83 -4.12
N ILE A 38 -1.59 -0.44 -4.00
CA ILE A 38 -1.18 -1.09 -2.75
C ILE A 38 0.35 -1.17 -2.73
N GLY A 39 0.93 -0.68 -1.65
CA GLY A 39 2.35 -0.89 -1.35
C GLY A 39 2.57 -2.22 -0.62
N LEU A 40 3.58 -2.96 -1.04
CA LEU A 40 4.03 -4.20 -0.42
C LEU A 40 5.38 -3.96 0.27
N ALA A 41 5.55 -4.56 1.45
CA ALA A 41 6.75 -4.40 2.29
C ALA A 41 7.12 -2.92 2.47
N CYS A 42 6.19 -2.15 3.06
CA CYS A 42 6.36 -0.72 3.29
C CYS A 42 6.94 -0.44 4.66
N SER A 43 7.92 0.47 4.70
CA SER A 43 8.49 1.02 5.93
C SER A 43 8.09 2.50 6.06
N PRO A 44 7.74 2.98 7.27
CA PRO A 44 7.43 4.38 7.48
C PRO A 44 8.67 5.26 7.25
N ILE A 45 8.51 6.34 6.49
CA ILE A 45 9.59 7.31 6.28
C ILE A 45 9.44 8.41 7.34
N SER A 46 9.98 8.17 8.53
CA SER A 46 9.98 9.16 9.61
C SER A 46 11.25 10.00 9.54
N LEU A 47 11.28 10.99 8.64
CA LEU A 47 12.18 12.16 8.59
C LEU A 47 13.59 12.02 9.20
N ILE A 48 14.28 10.92 8.94
CA ILE A 48 15.71 10.73 9.24
C ILE A 48 16.32 10.20 7.94
N GLY A 49 16.83 11.13 7.14
CA GLY A 49 17.81 10.91 6.07
C GLY A 49 17.39 9.95 4.95
N LEU A 50 16.82 10.52 3.88
CA LEU A 50 17.07 10.02 2.53
C LEU A 50 17.62 11.16 1.68
#